data_AF-A0A7J6U3X8-F1
#
_entry.id   AF-A0A7J6U3X8-F1
#
_cell.length_a   1.000
_cell.length_b   1.000
_cell.length_c   1.000
_cell.angle_alpha   90.00
_cell.angle_beta   90.00
_cell.angle_gamma   90.00
#
_symmetry.space_group_name_H-M   'P 1'
#
loop_
_entity.id
_entity.type
_entity.pdbx_description
1 polymer ?
#
loop_
_entity_poly.entity_id
_entity_poly.type
_entity_poly.pdbx_seq_one_letter_code
_entity_poly.pdbx_strand_id
1 'polypeptide(L)'
;ITEQGVQAYTYLVDDMGISPKRVVISGDSAGGNIALSVALAIRDRHLPLAGGLALLSPWADLSLTEEQLLSDNAFYDFLPIELIYKFANFCADASGEPTTSPIVSPALAASLDLGSQSKTFASDSFERTATPSRYT
;
A
#
# COMPACT_ATOMS: atom_id res chain seq x y z
N ILE A 1 -8.59 2.13 -10.43
CA ILE A 1 -7.14 2.24 -10.72
C ILE A 1 -6.41 0.91 -10.52
N THR A 2 -6.69 0.14 -9.45
CA THR A 2 -6.10 -1.19 -9.21
C THR A 2 -6.27 -2.14 -10.41
N GLU A 3 -7.48 -2.21 -11.00
CA GLU A 3 -7.72 -3.02 -12.21
C GLU A 3 -6.81 -2.64 -13.38
N GLN A 4 -6.56 -1.35 -13.58
CA GLN A 4 -5.68 -0.87 -14.64
C GLN A 4 -4.22 -1.28 -14.37
N GLY A 5 -3.80 -1.26 -13.11
CA GLY A 5 -2.49 -1.75 -12.71
C GLY A 5 -2.33 -3.25 -12.93
N VAL A 6 -3.36 -4.05 -12.62
CA VAL A 6 -3.35 -5.49 -12.92
C VAL A 6 -3.32 -5.74 -14.43
N GLN A 7 -4.09 -5.00 -15.22
CA GLN A 7 -4.07 -5.11 -16.69
C GLN A 7 -2.70 -4.75 -17.28
N ALA A 8 -2.07 -3.68 -16.78
CA ALA A 8 -0.72 -3.32 -17.20
C ALA A 8 0.27 -4.43 -16.85
N TYR A 9 0.15 -5.05 -15.68
CA TYR A 9 0.98 -6.18 -15.28
C TYR A 9 0.79 -7.40 -16.20
N THR A 10 -0.45 -7.82 -16.43
CA THR A 10 -0.73 -8.97 -17.30
C THR A 10 -0.29 -8.72 -18.74
N TYR A 11 -0.39 -7.49 -19.23
CA TYR A 11 0.14 -7.13 -20.55
C TYR A 11 1.66 -7.33 -20.65
N LEU A 12 2.42 -6.92 -19.63
CA LEU A 12 3.87 -7.15 -19.60
C LEU A 12 4.21 -8.66 -19.60
N VAL A 13 3.46 -9.45 -18.85
CA VAL A 13 3.75 -10.88 -18.66
C VAL A 13 3.27 -11.71 -19.85
N ASP A 14 2.01 -11.57 -20.23
CA ASP A 14 1.33 -12.45 -21.16
C ASP A 14 1.55 -12.00 -22.62
N ASP A 15 1.32 -10.72 -22.91
CA ASP A 15 1.43 -10.18 -24.28
C ASP A 15 2.89 -9.89 -24.67
N MET A 16 3.68 -9.30 -23.76
CA MET A 16 5.09 -8.99 -24.03
C MET A 16 6.05 -10.13 -23.68
N GLY A 17 5.57 -11.21 -23.04
CA GLY A 17 6.38 -12.37 -22.68
C GLY A 17 7.48 -12.08 -21.65
N ILE A 18 7.36 -11.00 -20.87
CA ILE A 18 8.35 -10.67 -19.84
C ILE A 18 8.15 -11.61 -18.66
N SER A 19 9.22 -12.32 -18.29
CA SER A 19 9.18 -13.18 -17.10
C SER A 19 8.69 -12.38 -15.88
N PRO A 20 7.68 -12.87 -15.12
CA PRO A 20 7.18 -12.22 -13.90
C PRO A 20 8.30 -11.85 -12.92
N LYS A 21 9.32 -12.69 -12.81
CA LYS A 21 10.51 -12.49 -11.97
C LYS A 21 11.36 -11.28 -12.34
N ARG A 22 11.16 -10.71 -13.53
CA ARG A 22 11.83 -9.51 -14.04
C ARG A 22 10.96 -8.25 -13.97
N VAL A 23 9.76 -8.36 -13.42
CA VAL A 23 8.85 -7.22 -13.20
C VAL A 23 8.93 -6.81 -11.73
N VAL A 24 9.15 -5.53 -11.49
CA VAL A 24 9.02 -4.92 -10.16
C VAL A 24 7.86 -3.95 -10.22
N ILE A 25 6.94 -4.06 -9.27
CA ILE A 25 5.88 -3.08 -9.08
C ILE A 25 6.41 -2.06 -8.08
N SER A 26 6.27 -0.78 -8.38
CA SER A 26 6.79 0.28 -7.50
C SER A 26 5.88 1.49 -7.49
N GLY A 27 5.91 2.21 -6.37
CA GLY A 27 5.20 3.47 -6.24
C GLY A 27 5.55 4.22 -4.96
N ASP A 28 5.30 5.52 -4.98
CA ASP A 28 5.51 6.45 -3.88
C ASP A 28 4.19 6.98 -3.33
N SER A 29 4.08 7.23 -2.03
CA SER A 29 2.88 7.85 -1.43
C SER A 29 1.58 7.12 -1.84
N ALA A 30 0.62 7.81 -2.47
CA ALA A 30 -0.59 7.23 -3.05
C ALA A 30 -0.30 6.22 -4.18
N GLY A 31 0.77 6.41 -4.93
CA GLY A 31 1.29 5.41 -5.87
C GLY A 31 1.77 4.14 -5.17
N GLY A 32 2.32 4.25 -3.96
CA GLY A 32 2.69 3.12 -3.11
C GLY A 32 1.47 2.32 -2.62
N ASN A 33 0.37 3.01 -2.30
CA ASN A 33 -0.92 2.37 -2.04
C ASN A 33 -1.40 1.55 -3.25
N ILE A 34 -1.38 2.16 -4.43
CA ILE A 34 -1.79 1.50 -5.68
C ILE A 34 -0.88 0.31 -5.98
N ALA A 35 0.44 0.47 -5.86
CA ALA A 35 1.42 -0.59 -6.09
C ALA A 35 1.16 -1.80 -5.17
N LEU A 36 0.94 -1.56 -3.87
CA LEU A 36 0.61 -2.61 -2.92
C LEU A 36 -0.74 -3.26 -3.25
N SER A 37 -1.77 -2.46 -3.55
CA SER A 37 -3.10 -2.96 -3.94
C SER A 37 -3.04 -3.85 -5.18
N VAL A 38 -2.24 -3.48 -6.19
CA VAL A 38 -2.04 -4.28 -7.41
C VAL A 38 -1.32 -5.59 -7.08
N ALA A 39 -0.27 -5.55 -6.26
CA ALA A 39 0.46 -6.76 -5.86
C ALA A 39 -0.44 -7.75 -5.10
N LEU A 40 -1.28 -7.26 -4.18
CA LEU A 40 -2.28 -8.06 -3.48
C LEU A 40 -3.34 -8.62 -4.43
N ALA A 41 -3.84 -7.80 -5.36
CA ALA A 41 -4.82 -8.25 -6.37
C ALA A 41 -4.26 -9.33 -7.29
N ILE A 42 -2.99 -9.24 -7.71
CA ILE A 42 -2.29 -10.28 -8.49
C ILE A 42 -2.24 -11.59 -7.70
N ARG A 43 -1.84 -11.52 -6.42
CA ARG A 43 -1.79 -12.68 -5.52
C ARG A 43 -3.17 -13.32 -5.34
N ASP A 44 -4.18 -12.53 -5.04
CA ASP A 44 -5.52 -13.00 -4.73
C ASP A 44 -6.22 -13.60 -5.97
N ARG A 45 -5.80 -13.19 -7.17
CA ARG A 45 -6.22 -13.80 -8.45
C ARG A 45 -5.39 -15.03 -8.83
N HIS A 46 -4.43 -15.45 -8.01
CA HIS A 46 -3.49 -16.54 -8.29
C HIS A 46 -2.70 -16.36 -9.61
N LEU A 47 -2.44 -15.11 -10.00
CA LEU A 47 -1.58 -14.81 -11.13
C LEU A 47 -0.11 -15.04 -10.76
N PRO A 48 0.80 -15.24 -11.74
CA PRO A 48 2.23 -15.27 -11.46
C PRO A 48 2.63 -14.01 -10.72
N LEU A 49 3.33 -14.15 -9.59
CA LEU A 49 3.74 -13.01 -8.77
C LEU A 49 4.86 -12.23 -9.43
N ALA A 50 4.83 -10.90 -9.29
CA ALA A 50 5.93 -10.05 -9.69
C ALA A 50 7.22 -10.41 -8.93
N GLY A 51 8.38 -10.18 -9.55
CA GLY A 51 9.69 -10.45 -8.97
C GLY A 51 10.02 -9.58 -7.75
N GLY A 52 9.34 -8.45 -7.59
CA GLY A 52 9.46 -7.65 -6.39
C GLY A 52 8.47 -6.49 -6.30
N LEU A 53 8.47 -5.86 -5.13
CA LEU A 53 7.69 -4.70 -4.77
C LEU A 53 8.60 -3.65 -4.11
N ALA A 54 8.60 -2.43 -4.62
CA ALA A 54 9.39 -1.32 -4.06
C ALA A 54 8.50 -0.14 -3.70
N LEU A 55 8.37 0.15 -2.41
CA LEU A 55 7.46 1.16 -1.87
C LEU A 55 8.22 2.33 -1.23
N LEU A 56 7.87 3.54 -1.66
CA LEU A 56 8.50 4.78 -1.23
C LEU A 56 7.50 5.59 -0.38
N SER A 57 7.64 5.53 0.95
CA SER A 57 6.66 6.07 1.90
C SER A 57 5.21 5.81 1.51
N PRO A 58 4.79 4.52 1.43
CA PRO A 58 3.50 4.17 0.88
C PRO A 58 2.37 4.66 1.79
N TRP A 59 1.38 5.31 1.20
CA TRP A 59 0.17 5.71 1.92
C TRP A 59 -0.79 4.52 2.03
N ALA A 60 -0.38 3.47 2.74
CA ALA A 60 -1.01 2.14 2.69
C ALA A 60 -2.12 1.92 3.74
N ASP A 61 -2.19 2.77 4.76
CA ASP A 61 -3.24 2.77 5.79
C ASP A 61 -3.85 4.18 5.88
N LEU A 62 -5.12 4.28 5.51
CA LEU A 62 -5.91 5.50 5.48
C LEU A 62 -6.92 5.53 6.63
N SER A 63 -6.81 4.67 7.65
CA SER A 63 -7.80 4.59 8.74
C SER A 63 -7.99 5.86 9.57
N LEU A 64 -7.11 6.86 9.42
CA LEU A 64 -7.18 8.18 10.06
C LEU A 64 -7.29 8.06 11.59
N THR A 65 -6.51 7.18 12.20
CA THR A 65 -6.54 7.02 13.66
C THR A 65 -6.02 8.27 14.36
N GLU A 66 -6.46 8.51 15.60
CA GLU A 66 -5.94 9.61 16.40
C GLU A 66 -4.42 9.55 16.56
N GLU A 67 -3.84 8.35 16.68
CA GLU A 67 -2.39 8.14 16.75
C GLU A 67 -1.66 8.62 15.47
N GLN A 68 -2.23 8.35 14.29
CA GLN A 68 -1.67 8.82 13.02
C GLN A 68 -1.77 10.35 12.89
N LEU A 69 -2.93 10.90 13.26
CA LEU A 69 -3.26 12.31 13.10
C LEU A 69 -2.55 13.20 14.13
N LEU A 70 -2.38 12.73 15.35
CA LEU A 70 -1.78 13.47 16.46
C LEU A 70 -0.35 13.03 16.76
N SER A 71 0.32 12.39 15.79
CA SER A 71 1.69 11.94 15.96
C SER A 71 2.64 13.14 16.18
N ASP A 72 3.75 12.91 16.88
CA ASP A 72 4.81 13.91 17.06
C ASP A 72 5.41 14.37 15.71
N ASN A 73 5.26 13.56 14.66
CA ASN A 73 5.68 13.89 13.30
C ASN A 73 4.76 14.91 12.62
N ALA A 74 3.51 15.06 13.06
CA ALA A 74 2.53 15.97 12.42
C ALA A 74 3.03 17.42 12.30
N PHE A 75 3.94 17.84 13.19
CA PHE A 75 4.58 19.16 13.12
C PHE A 75 5.65 19.27 12.04
N TYR A 76 6.31 18.16 11.70
CA TYR A 76 7.39 18.08 10.71
C TYR A 76 6.89 17.58 9.34
N ASP A 77 5.67 17.05 9.29
CA ASP A 77 5.09 16.48 8.09
C ASP A 77 4.95 17.53 6.99
N PHE A 78 5.39 17.14 5.79
CA PHE A 78 5.26 17.99 4.61
C PHE A 78 3.80 18.17 4.19
N LEU A 79 2.97 17.14 4.41
CA LEU A 79 1.56 17.18 4.08
C LEU A 79 0.76 17.58 5.33
N PRO A 80 -0.02 18.66 5.27
CA PRO A 80 -0.84 19.07 6.41
C PRO A 80 -1.96 18.05 6.65
N ILE A 81 -2.28 17.86 7.93
CA ILE A 81 -3.29 16.90 8.40
C ILE A 81 -4.65 17.07 7.71
N GLU A 82 -5.07 18.31 7.44
CA GLU A 82 -6.36 18.59 6.78
C GLU A 82 -6.38 18.02 5.37
N LEU A 83 -5.24 18.01 4.69
CA LEU A 83 -5.11 17.46 3.34
C LEU A 83 -5.12 15.93 3.38
N ILE A 84 -4.44 15.32 4.35
CA ILE A 84 -4.49 13.87 4.59
C ILE A 84 -5.92 13.42 4.85
N TYR A 85 -6.63 14.12 5.74
CA TYR A 85 -8.02 13.82 6.07
C TYR A 85 -8.93 13.95 4.84
N LYS A 86 -8.78 15.05 4.08
CA LYS A 86 -9.59 15.28 2.87
C LYS A 86 -9.36 14.22 1.80
N PHE A 87 -8.10 13.85 1.53
CA PHE A 87 -7.81 12.86 0.51
C PHE A 87 -8.20 11.45 0.92
N ALA A 88 -8.05 11.08 2.20
CA ALA A 88 -8.47 9.77 2.66
C ALA A 88 -9.99 9.56 2.50
N ASN A 89 -10.77 10.59 2.86
CA ASN A 89 -12.21 10.56 2.64
C ASN A 89 -12.57 10.58 1.16
N PHE A 90 -11.84 11.34 0.32
CA PHE A 90 -12.04 11.27 -1.13
C PHE A 90 -11.82 9.86 -1.68
N CYS A 91 -10.78 9.15 -1.22
CA CYS A 91 -10.55 7.76 -1.62
C CYS A 91 -11.66 6.81 -1.16
N ALA A 92 -12.18 6.99 0.06
CA ALA A 92 -13.31 6.22 0.59
C ALA A 92 -14.61 6.49 -0.19
N ASP A 93 -14.92 7.76 -0.47
CA ASP A 93 -16.10 8.15 -1.25
C ASP A 93 -16.03 7.60 -2.67
N ALA A 94 -14.85 7.66 -3.30
CA ALA A 94 -14.64 7.15 -4.65
C ALA A 94 -14.72 5.62 -4.76
N SER A 95 -14.38 4.88 -3.70
CA SER A 95 -14.50 3.42 -3.64
C SER A 95 -15.88 2.95 -3.18
N GLY A 96 -16.64 3.81 -2.49
CA GLY A 96 -17.87 3.41 -1.79
C GLY A 96 -17.61 2.59 -0.52
N GLU A 97 -16.37 2.55 -0.05
CA GLU A 97 -15.90 1.74 1.08
C GLU A 97 -15.31 2.64 2.16
N PRO A 98 -15.43 2.29 3.45
CA PRO A 98 -14.83 3.09 4.51
C PRO A 98 -13.30 3.11 4.39
N THR A 99 -12.67 4.13 4.98
CA THR A 99 -11.21 4.25 4.98
C THR A 99 -10.48 3.06 5.62
N THR A 100 -11.15 2.29 6.47
CA THR A 100 -10.63 1.07 7.10
C THR A 100 -10.76 -0.18 6.24
N SER A 101 -11.42 -0.10 5.08
CA SER A 101 -11.57 -1.23 4.17
C SER A 101 -10.24 -1.55 3.48
N PRO A 102 -9.83 -2.83 3.35
CA PRO A 102 -8.63 -3.22 2.62
C PRO A 102 -8.58 -2.78 1.15
N ILE A 103 -9.72 -2.41 0.57
CA ILE A 103 -9.80 -1.83 -0.78
C ILE A 103 -9.21 -0.42 -0.81
N VAL A 104 -9.34 0.34 0.28
CA VAL A 104 -8.83 1.71 0.44
C VAL A 104 -7.48 1.72 1.15
N SER A 105 -7.34 0.86 2.15
CA SER A 105 -6.18 0.70 3.04
C SER A 105 -5.57 -0.69 2.89
N PRO A 106 -4.78 -0.95 1.83
CA PRO A 106 -4.24 -2.27 1.54
C PRO A 106 -3.32 -2.82 2.65
N ALA A 107 -2.74 -1.98 3.50
CA ALA A 107 -1.99 -2.43 4.68
C ALA A 107 -2.86 -3.18 5.72
N LEU A 108 -4.19 -3.00 5.67
CA LEU A 108 -5.16 -3.68 6.53
C LEU A 108 -5.67 -5.00 5.93
N ALA A 109 -5.13 -5.44 4.80
CA ALA A 109 -5.46 -6.74 4.23
C ALA A 109 -5.13 -7.88 5.20
N ALA A 110 -5.93 -8.95 5.17
CA ALA A 110 -5.77 -10.10 6.07
C ALA A 110 -4.38 -10.77 6.00
N SER A 111 -3.68 -10.59 4.88
CA SER A 111 -2.29 -10.98 4.72
C SER A 111 -1.58 -10.02 3.77
N LEU A 112 -0.34 -9.68 4.08
CA LEU A 112 0.59 -8.97 3.19
C LEU A 112 1.65 -9.91 2.59
N ASP A 113 1.51 -11.23 2.79
CA ASP A 113 2.41 -12.21 2.18
C ASP A 113 2.27 -12.18 0.65
N LEU A 114 3.37 -11.87 -0.03
CA LEU A 114 3.50 -11.86 -1.49
C LEU A 114 4.35 -13.04 -1.99
N GLY A 115 4.52 -14.08 -1.16
CA GLY A 115 5.26 -15.29 -1.47
C GLY A 115 6.78 -15.12 -1.43
N SER A 116 7.48 -16.21 -1.10
CA SER A 116 8.94 -16.25 -0.94
C SER A 116 9.76 -15.90 -2.19
N GLN A 117 9.12 -15.85 -3.36
CA GLN A 117 9.75 -15.51 -4.64
C GLN A 117 9.76 -14.00 -4.92
N SER A 118 8.93 -13.22 -4.23
CA SER A 118 8.86 -11.76 -4.39
C SER A 118 9.78 -11.09 -3.37
N LYS A 119 10.58 -10.12 -3.82
CA LYS A 119 11.40 -9.28 -2.92
C LYS A 119 10.68 -7.99 -2.62
N THR A 120 10.40 -7.71 -1.35
CA THR A 120 9.75 -6.46 -0.93
C THR A 120 10.76 -5.52 -0.28
N PHE A 121 10.77 -4.26 -0.72
CA PHE A 121 11.45 -3.15 -0.07
C PHE A 121 10.42 -2.06 0.24
N ALA A 122 10.40 -1.57 1.47
CA ALA A 122 9.61 -0.41 1.89
C ALA A 122 10.53 0.53 2.69
N SER A 123 10.50 1.81 2.37
CA SER A 123 11.37 2.83 2.99
C SER A 123 10.90 3.28 4.38
N ASP A 124 9.61 3.10 4.69
CA ASP A 124 9.07 3.30 6.02
C ASP A 124 8.88 1.93 6.67
N SER A 125 9.71 1.62 7.66
CA SER A 125 9.66 0.35 8.40
C SER A 125 8.28 0.15 9.01
N PHE A 126 7.53 -0.85 8.53
CA PHE A 126 6.27 -1.30 9.13
C PHE A 126 6.54 -2.10 10.41
N GLU A 127 7.31 -1.53 11.36
CA GLU A 127 7.47 -2.11 12.68
C GLU A 127 6.37 -1.55 13.58
N ARG A 128 5.33 -2.36 13.85
CA ARG A 128 4.55 -2.22 15.08
C ARG A 128 5.46 -2.59 16.25
N THR A 129 6.33 -1.69 16.69
CA THR A 129 6.95 -1.83 18.00
C THR A 129 5.89 -1.51 19.05
N ALA A 130 5.32 -2.55 19.65
CA ALA A 130 4.63 -2.41 20.91
C ALA A 130 5.67 -1.98 21.97
N THR A 131 5.75 -0.69 22.25
CA THR A 131 6.51 -0.17 23.39
C THR A 131 5.66 -0.35 24.67
N PRO A 132 6.18 -0.99 25.74
CA PRO A 132 5.45 -1.07 27.00
C PRO A 132 5.48 0.29 27.71
N SER A 133 4.30 0.69 28.19
CA SER A 133 4.09 1.76 29.16
C SER A 133 5.17 1.77 30.25
N ARG A 134 5.85 2.92 30.40
CA ARG A 134 6.55 3.30 31.62
C ARG A 134 6.31 4.76 31.92
N TYR A 135 5.27 5.02 32.69
CA TYR A 135 5.26 6.12 33.66
C TYR A 135 4.90 5.53 35.02
N THR A 136 5.92 5.41 35.87
CA THR A 136 5.81 5.43 37.34
C THR A 136 6.23 6.80 37.81
#